data_AF-A0A3G9K8G6-F1
#
_entry.id   AF-A0A3G9K8G6-F1
#
_cell.length_a   1.000
_cell.length_b   1.000
_cell.length_c   1.000
_cell.angle_alpha   90.00
_cell.angle_beta   90.00
_cell.angle_gamma   90.00
#
_symmetry.space_group_name_H-M   'P 1'
#
loop_
_entity.id
_entity.type
_entity.pdbx_description
1 polymer ?
#
loop_
_entity_poly.entity_id
_entity_poly.type
_entity_poly.pdbx_seq_one_letter_code
_entity_poly.pdbx_strand_id
1 'polypeptide(L)'
;MSDTPLIKGGGGDPPAYRHPPYQGGQGGSNLKSIFNLIITSYLITVPISLEIAEVAAQLRARQNLRTPDAIQIATAMGEGAMFFLTNDARLAAVPDLKVLVLDAL
;
A
#
# COMPACT_ATOMS: atom_id res chain seq x y z
N MET A 1 35.61 44.02 25.34
CA MET A 1 35.83 42.58 25.58
C MET A 1 34.74 42.16 26.55
N SER A 2 33.69 41.41 26.22
CA SER A 2 33.42 40.51 25.10
C SER A 2 31.91 40.26 25.00
N ASP A 3 31.38 40.38 23.78
CA ASP A 3 30.29 39.66 23.10
C ASP A 3 29.02 39.21 23.82
N THR A 4 27.88 39.84 23.48
CA THR A 4 26.71 39.27 22.75
C THR A 4 25.77 40.46 22.38
N PRO A 5 24.84 40.44 21.38
CA PRO A 5 24.21 39.26 20.79
C PRO A 5 23.69 39.33 19.32
N LEU A 6 23.01 38.25 18.91
CA LEU A 6 21.98 38.12 17.87
C LEU A 6 22.36 38.43 16.40
N ILE A 7 22.69 37.40 15.62
CA ILE A 7 22.44 37.41 14.17
C ILE A 7 21.18 36.61 13.85
N LYS A 8 20.20 37.33 13.32
CA LYS A 8 19.00 36.85 12.65
C LYS A 8 19.32 36.66 11.15
N GLY A 9 18.86 35.56 10.58
CA GLY A 9 18.83 35.26 9.14
C GLY A 9 19.05 33.76 8.96
N GLY A 10 18.09 32.94 8.54
CA GLY A 10 17.00 33.18 7.58
C GLY A 10 17.24 32.20 6.43
N GLY A 11 16.40 31.18 6.29
CA GLY A 11 16.60 30.17 5.24
C GLY A 11 15.64 28.97 5.30
N GLY A 12 14.34 29.26 5.26
CA GLY A 12 13.28 28.36 4.78
C GLY A 12 13.28 26.90 5.24
N ASP A 13 12.70 26.62 6.41
CA ASP A 13 12.14 25.31 6.64
C ASP A 13 11.07 25.03 5.57
N PRO A 14 11.09 23.87 4.88
CA PRO A 14 10.00 23.50 3.99
C PRO A 14 8.70 23.48 4.80
N PRO A 15 7.56 23.93 4.26
CA PRO A 15 6.29 23.81 4.98
C PRO A 15 6.10 22.33 5.28
N ALA A 16 6.08 21.99 6.57
CA ALA A 16 5.71 20.67 7.02
C ALA A 16 4.41 20.30 6.30
N TYR A 17 4.42 19.20 5.54
CA TYR A 17 3.22 18.63 4.93
C TYR A 17 2.26 18.20 6.05
N ARG A 18 1.62 19.18 6.67
CA ARG A 18 0.56 19.00 7.64
C ARG A 18 -0.68 18.72 6.80
N HIS A 19 -0.76 17.49 6.29
CA HIS A 19 -2.01 16.96 5.78
C HIS A 19 -3.04 17.16 6.89
N PRO A 20 -4.18 17.83 6.63
CA PRO A 20 -5.27 17.82 7.59
C PRO A 20 -5.56 16.36 7.93
N PRO A 21 -5.83 16.03 9.20
CA PRO A 21 -6.22 14.68 9.55
C PRO A 21 -7.36 14.29 8.62
N TYR A 22 -7.22 13.15 7.96
CA TYR A 22 -8.30 12.58 7.16
C TYR A 22 -9.52 12.50 8.08
N GLN A 23 -10.45 13.44 7.92
CA GLN A 23 -11.73 13.40 8.57
C GLN A 23 -12.50 12.33 7.82
N GLY A 24 -12.35 11.09 8.27
CA GLY A 24 -13.17 9.99 7.79
C GLY A 24 -14.62 10.40 7.95
N GLY A 25 -15.29 10.70 6.83
CA GLY A 25 -16.73 10.89 6.84
C GLY A 25 -17.36 9.66 7.50
N GLN A 26 -18.40 9.87 8.31
CA GLN A 26 -19.19 8.77 8.85
C GLN A 26 -19.79 7.99 7.67
N GLY A 27 -19.08 6.99 7.17
CA GLY A 27 -19.65 6.02 6.26
C GLY A 27 -20.83 5.38 6.96
N GLY A 28 -22.05 5.66 6.49
CA GLY A 28 -23.27 5.15 7.11
C GLY A 28 -23.23 3.62 7.22
N SER A 29 -24.00 3.06 8.16
CA SER A 29 -24.12 1.61 8.40
C SER A 29 -24.25 0.77 7.11
N ASN A 30 -24.88 1.32 6.08
CA ASN A 30 -25.03 0.71 4.75
C ASN A 30 -23.69 0.44 4.04
N LEU A 31 -22.69 1.32 4.13
CA LEU A 31 -21.37 1.12 3.51
C LEU A 31 -20.62 -0.03 4.18
N LYS A 32 -20.67 -0.11 5.51
CA LYS A 32 -20.08 -1.23 6.27
C LYS A 32 -20.77 -2.56 5.93
N SER A 33 -22.10 -2.55 5.80
CA SER A 33 -22.86 -3.74 5.42
C SER A 33 -22.55 -4.21 4.00
N ILE A 34 -22.44 -3.30 3.02
CA ILE A 34 -22.07 -3.64 1.64
C ILE A 34 -20.64 -4.19 1.60
N PHE A 35 -19.70 -3.54 2.27
CA PHE A 35 -18.31 -3.98 2.33
C PHE A 35 -18.20 -5.39 2.95
N ASN A 36 -18.87 -5.62 4.08
CA ASN A 36 -18.92 -6.94 4.69
C ASN A 36 -19.53 -7.98 3.75
N LEU A 37 -20.67 -7.67 3.11
CA LEU A 37 -21.31 -8.58 2.16
C LEU A 37 -20.36 -8.97 1.02
N ILE A 38 -19.65 -7.99 0.43
CA ILE A 38 -18.68 -8.24 -0.64
C ILE A 38 -17.58 -9.20 -0.14
N ILE A 39 -16.98 -8.88 1.02
CA ILE A 39 -15.88 -9.68 1.57
C ILE A 39 -16.33 -11.09 1.94
N THR A 40 -17.48 -11.25 2.59
CA THR A 40 -17.90 -12.55 3.13
C THR A 40 -18.55 -13.45 2.09
N SER A 41 -19.08 -12.89 1.00
CA SER A 41 -19.88 -13.66 0.02
C SER A 41 -19.23 -13.81 -1.35
N TYR A 42 -18.32 -12.91 -1.75
CA TYR A 42 -17.74 -12.92 -3.09
C TYR A 42 -16.22 -13.00 -3.10
N LEU A 43 -15.58 -12.85 -1.95
CA LEU A 43 -14.13 -12.90 -1.82
C LEU A 43 -13.72 -14.00 -0.85
N ILE A 44 -12.49 -14.48 -1.02
CA ILE A 44 -11.82 -15.34 -0.07
C ILE A 44 -10.65 -14.53 0.49
N THR A 45 -10.51 -14.51 1.81
CA THR A 45 -9.34 -13.91 2.47
C THR A 45 -8.34 -14.99 2.79
N VAL A 46 -7.12 -14.82 2.31
CA VAL A 46 -6.03 -15.75 2.53
C VAL A 46 -5.20 -15.27 3.73
N PRO A 47 -5.01 -16.09 4.77
CA PRO A 47 -4.13 -15.74 5.87
C PRO A 47 -2.67 -15.67 5.40
N ILE A 48 -1.89 -14.75 5.95
CA ILE A 48 -0.46 -14.65 5.64
C ILE A 48 0.26 -15.80 6.37
N SER A 49 0.63 -16.84 5.63
CA SER A 49 1.47 -17.93 6.13
C SER A 49 2.94 -17.50 6.24
N LEU A 50 3.77 -18.34 6.88
CA LEU A 50 5.20 -18.11 6.96
C LEU A 50 5.84 -18.09 5.56
N GLU A 51 5.43 -19.03 4.70
CA GLU A 51 5.91 -19.14 3.33
C GLU A 51 5.57 -17.87 2.52
N ILE A 52 4.34 -17.37 2.64
CA ILE A 52 3.92 -16.11 2.01
C ILE A 52 4.76 -14.94 2.54
N ALA A 53 4.99 -14.88 3.86
CA ALA A 53 5.76 -13.80 4.48
C ALA A 53 7.24 -13.79 4.02
N GLU A 54 7.85 -14.96 3.88
CA GLU A 54 9.23 -15.10 3.38
C GLU A 54 9.33 -14.65 1.91
N VAL A 55 8.43 -15.12 1.05
CA VAL A 55 8.38 -14.69 -0.36
C VAL A 55 8.16 -13.19 -0.47
N ALA A 56 7.25 -12.62 0.33
CA ALA A 56 7.00 -11.18 0.38
C ALA A 56 8.25 -10.39 0.79
N ALA A 57 8.98 -10.86 1.81
CA ALA A 57 10.22 -10.22 2.24
C ALA A 57 11.29 -10.22 1.13
N GLN A 58 11.42 -11.33 0.39
CA GLN A 58 12.32 -11.43 -0.75
C GLN A 58 11.92 -10.50 -1.90
N LEU A 59 10.62 -10.45 -2.25
CA LEU A 59 10.09 -9.55 -3.28
C LEU A 59 10.34 -8.08 -2.92
N ARG A 60 10.05 -7.70 -1.67
CA ARG A 60 10.32 -6.35 -1.15
C ARG A 60 11.79 -5.98 -1.28
N ALA A 61 12.70 -6.88 -0.89
CA ALA A 61 14.14 -6.62 -0.95
C ALA A 61 14.66 -6.51 -2.39
N ARG A 62 14.20 -7.38 -3.30
CA ARG A 62 14.71 -7.45 -4.68
C ARG A 62 14.10 -6.41 -5.61
N GLN A 63 12.83 -6.09 -5.43
CA GLN A 63 12.07 -5.22 -6.34
C GLN A 63 11.71 -3.86 -5.72
N ASN A 64 12.19 -3.57 -4.50
CA ASN A 64 11.92 -2.32 -3.78
C ASN A 64 10.41 -2.01 -3.64
N LEU A 65 9.59 -3.07 -3.51
CA LEU A 65 8.14 -2.96 -3.33
C LEU A 65 7.80 -2.47 -1.92
N ARG A 66 6.63 -1.82 -1.76
CA ARG A 66 6.09 -1.57 -0.42
C ARG A 66 5.65 -2.89 0.20
N THR A 67 5.71 -2.98 1.53
CA THR A 67 5.34 -4.21 2.26
C THR A 67 3.96 -4.75 1.89
N PRO A 68 2.89 -3.92 1.81
CA PRO A 68 1.57 -4.42 1.44
C PRO A 68 1.54 -5.05 0.05
N ASP A 69 2.17 -4.40 -0.93
CA ASP A 69 2.22 -4.87 -2.32
C ASP A 69 2.98 -6.20 -2.41
N ALA A 70 4.11 -6.31 -1.72
CA ALA A 70 4.91 -7.53 -1.69
C ALA A 70 4.15 -8.71 -1.06
N ILE A 71 3.38 -8.45 0.02
CA ILE A 71 2.52 -9.45 0.64
C ILE A 71 1.42 -9.90 -0.33
N GLN A 72 0.70 -8.95 -0.95
CA GLN A 72 -0.39 -9.28 -1.86
C GLN A 72 0.09 -10.06 -3.09
N ILE A 73 1.23 -9.68 -3.67
CA ILE A 73 1.85 -10.43 -4.77
C ILE A 73 2.26 -11.83 -4.31
N ALA A 74 2.94 -11.95 -3.17
CA ALA A 74 3.35 -13.25 -2.65
C ALA A 74 2.15 -14.17 -2.37
N THR A 75 1.06 -13.62 -1.83
CA THR A 75 -0.21 -14.35 -1.65
C THR A 75 -0.77 -14.81 -2.99
N ALA A 76 -0.82 -13.94 -4.00
CA ALA A 76 -1.30 -14.30 -5.33
C ALA A 76 -0.47 -15.42 -5.96
N MET A 77 0.86 -15.36 -5.82
CA MET A 77 1.76 -16.43 -6.29
C MET A 77 1.55 -17.74 -5.52
N GLY A 78 1.41 -17.68 -4.20
CA GLY A 78 1.21 -18.85 -3.33
C GLY A 78 -0.10 -19.59 -3.62
N GLU A 79 -1.15 -18.86 -3.97
CA GLU A 79 -2.45 -19.42 -4.37
C GLU A 79 -2.52 -19.80 -5.86
N GLY A 80 -1.43 -19.62 -6.61
CA GLY A 80 -1.38 -19.94 -8.05
C GLY A 80 -2.28 -19.04 -8.90
N ALA A 81 -2.51 -17.80 -8.47
CA ALA A 81 -3.33 -16.86 -9.22
C ALA A 81 -2.68 -16.54 -10.58
N MET A 82 -3.50 -16.57 -11.63
CA MET A 82 -3.06 -16.20 -12.99
C MET A 82 -3.04 -14.68 -13.20
N PHE A 83 -3.88 -13.95 -12.46
CA PHE A 83 -4.08 -12.52 -12.63
C PHE A 83 -3.97 -11.79 -11.29
N PHE A 84 -3.38 -10.60 -11.33
CA PHE A 84 -3.34 -9.66 -10.20
C PHE A 84 -4.02 -8.35 -10.61
N LEU A 85 -5.19 -8.07 -10.04
CA LEU A 85 -5.93 -6.84 -10.34
C LEU A 85 -5.46 -5.70 -9.43
N THR A 86 -5.08 -4.57 -10.00
CA THR A 86 -4.58 -3.39 -9.26
C THR A 86 -4.99 -2.08 -9.92
N ASN A 87 -5.00 -1.00 -9.14
CA ASN A 87 -5.09 0.36 -9.66
C ASN A 87 -3.71 1.02 -9.81
N ASP A 88 -2.64 0.43 -9.26
CA ASP A 88 -1.29 0.99 -9.36
C ASP A 88 -0.57 0.44 -10.60
N ALA A 89 -0.58 1.22 -11.67
CA ALA A 89 0.10 0.88 -12.93
C ALA A 89 1.63 0.77 -12.80
N ARG A 90 2.22 1.20 -11.68
CA ARG A 90 3.66 1.11 -11.44
C ARG A 90 4.07 -0.24 -10.88
N LEU A 91 3.11 -1.09 -10.49
CA LEU A 91 3.41 -2.39 -9.93
C LEU A 91 4.12 -3.25 -10.99
N ALA A 92 5.33 -3.70 -10.65
CA ALA A 92 6.20 -4.41 -11.58
C ALA A 92 5.58 -5.74 -12.05
N ALA A 93 5.93 -6.16 -13.27
CA ALA A 93 5.57 -7.47 -13.78
C ALA A 93 6.23 -8.56 -12.92
N VAL A 94 5.41 -9.46 -12.40
CA VAL A 94 5.84 -10.61 -11.61
C VAL A 94 5.83 -11.83 -12.54
N PRO A 95 6.87 -12.68 -12.54
CA PRO A 95 6.87 -13.89 -13.34
C PRO A 95 5.62 -14.74 -13.07
N ASP A 96 5.00 -15.24 -14.13
CA ASP A 96 3.80 -16.10 -14.10
C ASP A 96 2.52 -15.48 -13.51
N LEU A 97 2.54 -14.19 -13.15
CA LEU A 97 1.39 -13.46 -12.62
C LEU A 97 1.08 -12.23 -13.49
N LYS A 98 0.00 -12.29 -14.26
CA LYS A 98 -0.38 -11.20 -15.16
C LYS A 98 -1.06 -10.07 -14.39
N VAL A 99 -0.44 -8.90 -14.36
CA VAL A 99 -1.03 -7.71 -13.76
C VAL A 99 -2.09 -7.10 -14.68
N LEU A 100 -3.30 -6.90 -14.16
CA LEU A 100 -4.40 -6.19 -14.80
C LEU A 100 -4.58 -4.85 -14.09
N VAL A 101 -4.46 -3.75 -14.84
CA VAL A 101 -4.71 -2.41 -14.32
C VAL A 101 -6.15 -2.03 -14.60
N LEU A 102 -6.91 -1.63 -13.58
CA LEU A 102 -8.36 -1.41 -13.71
C LEU A 102 -8.73 -0.41 -14.81
N ASP A 103 -8.00 0.69 -14.93
CA ASP A 103 -8.25 1.72 -15.96
C ASP A 103 -7.89 1.26 -17.39
N ALA A 104 -7.31 0.06 -17.53
CA ALA A 104 -6.94 -0.56 -18.81
C ALA A 104 -7.81 -1.78 -19.15
N LEU A 105 -8.89 -2.04 -18.40
CA LEU A 105 -9.90 -3.06 -18.65
C LEU A 105 -11.14 -2.46 -19.34
#